data_AF-A0A8H3E9V4-F1
#
_entry.id   AF-A0A8H3E9V4-F1
#
_cell.length_a   1.000
_cell.length_b   1.000
_cell.length_c   1.000
_cell.angle_alpha   90.00
_cell.angle_beta   90.00
_cell.angle_gamma   90.00
#
_symmetry.space_group_name_H-M   'P 1'
#
loop_
_entity.id
_entity.type
_entity.pdbx_description
1 polymer ?
#
loop_
_entity_poly.entity_id
_entity_poly.type
_entity_poly.pdbx_seq_one_letter_code
_entity_poly.pdbx_strand_id
1 'polypeptide(L)'
;MSAVEELKLLKAQVQDVARVCKAVAEGDLSQKITVPVQGPVMVQLKDVINTMVDKLGRFAQEVTRVSVEVGTEGRFGGQAIVPEVRGTWSELTIVINRLAANLTSQASHIEAAAEYAPSRLAGCRFPSETILETSLPGVFRA
;
A
#
# COMPACT_ATOMS: atom_id res chain seq x y z
N MET A 1 -27.27 13.47 -40.79
CA MET A 1 -25.85 13.68 -40.45
C MET A 1 -25.04 13.51 -41.72
N SER A 2 -24.11 14.42 -42.00
CA SER A 2 -23.16 14.24 -43.10
C SER A 2 -22.04 13.29 -42.68
N ALA A 3 -21.43 12.59 -43.63
CA ALA A 3 -20.29 11.69 -43.35
C ALA A 3 -19.12 12.42 -42.64
N VAL A 4 -18.99 13.74 -42.82
CA VAL A 4 -18.00 14.57 -42.13
C VAL A 4 -18.30 14.71 -40.64
N GLU A 5 -19.58 14.78 -40.25
CA GLU A 5 -20.00 14.86 -38.85
C GLU A 5 -19.78 13.53 -38.12
N GLU A 6 -20.06 12.41 -38.78
CA GLU A 6 -19.79 11.06 -38.27
C GLU A 6 -18.30 10.85 -38.01
N LEU A 7 -17.44 11.24 -38.97
CA LEU A 7 -16.00 11.12 -38.81
C LEU A 7 -15.44 12.00 -37.69
N LYS A 8 -15.94 13.24 -37.56
CA LYS A 8 -15.55 14.15 -36.47
C LYS A 8 -15.91 13.57 -35.11
N LEU A 9 -17.11 13.00 -34.99
CA LEU A 9 -17.54 12.40 -33.74
C LEU A 9 -16.71 11.17 -33.39
N LEU A 10 -16.46 10.28 -34.35
CA LEU A 10 -15.62 9.11 -34.12
C LEU A 10 -14.20 9.50 -33.69
N LYS A 11 -13.62 10.52 -34.32
CA LYS A 11 -12.31 11.06 -33.94
C LYS A 11 -12.31 11.57 -32.49
N ALA A 12 -13.34 12.33 -32.10
CA ALA A 12 -13.48 12.82 -30.73
C ALA A 12 -13.61 11.69 -29.71
N GLN A 13 -14.37 10.64 -30.02
CA GLN A 13 -14.54 9.46 -29.17
C GLN A 13 -13.20 8.74 -28.92
N VAL A 14 -12.44 8.45 -30.00
CA VAL A 14 -11.15 7.78 -29.89
C VAL A 14 -10.13 8.64 -29.14
N GLN A 15 -10.15 9.96 -29.35
CA GLN A 15 -9.29 10.89 -28.62
C GLN A 15 -9.60 10.94 -27.11
N ASP A 16 -10.89 10.89 -26.72
CA ASP A 16 -11.27 10.87 -25.31
C ASP A 16 -10.85 9.55 -24.63
N VAL A 17 -10.99 8.42 -25.33
CA VAL A 17 -10.48 7.12 -24.86
C VAL A 17 -8.96 7.19 -24.63
N ALA A 18 -8.21 7.69 -25.60
CA ALA A 18 -6.76 7.81 -25.49
C ALA A 18 -6.35 8.72 -24.31
N ARG A 19 -7.07 9.82 -24.08
CA ARG A 19 -6.86 10.72 -22.95
C ARG A 19 -7.04 9.99 -21.62
N VAL A 20 -8.13 9.22 -21.46
CA VAL A 20 -8.40 8.46 -20.23
C VAL A 20 -7.36 7.37 -20.01
N CYS A 21 -6.98 6.62 -21.04
CA CYS A 21 -5.93 5.62 -20.94
C CYS A 21 -4.58 6.24 -20.52
N LYS A 22 -4.24 7.42 -21.06
CA LYS A 22 -3.05 8.16 -20.65
C LYS A 22 -3.11 8.59 -19.18
N ALA A 23 -4.24 9.13 -18.74
CA ALA A 23 -4.44 9.53 -17.34
C ALA A 23 -4.29 8.34 -16.38
N VAL A 24 -4.87 7.19 -16.72
CA VAL A 24 -4.70 5.94 -15.95
C VAL A 24 -3.24 5.52 -15.88
N ALA A 25 -2.49 5.62 -16.98
CA ALA A 25 -1.06 5.30 -16.99
C ALA A 25 -0.23 6.28 -16.13
N GLU A 26 -0.66 7.53 -16.01
CA GLU A 26 -0.08 8.55 -15.13
C GLU A 26 -0.55 8.43 -13.68
N GLY A 27 -1.47 7.51 -13.37
CA GLY A 27 -2.02 7.28 -12.03
C GLY A 27 -3.23 8.15 -11.67
N ASP A 28 -3.75 8.97 -12.59
CA ASP A 28 -5.00 9.71 -12.40
C ASP A 28 -6.21 8.81 -12.73
N LEU A 29 -6.75 8.21 -11.68
CA LEU A 29 -7.93 7.34 -11.72
C LEU A 29 -9.26 8.10 -11.54
N SER A 30 -9.25 9.43 -11.68
CA SER A 30 -10.47 10.25 -11.63
C SER A 30 -11.05 10.52 -13.02
N GLN A 31 -10.26 10.34 -14.08
CA GLN A 31 -10.67 10.64 -15.45
C GLN A 31 -11.58 9.56 -16.03
N LYS A 32 -12.70 9.98 -16.60
CA LYS A 32 -13.67 9.10 -17.29
C LYS A 32 -13.94 9.56 -18.70
N ILE A 33 -14.41 8.62 -19.53
CA ILE A 33 -14.91 8.92 -20.87
C ILE A 33 -16.26 9.60 -20.72
N THR A 34 -16.36 10.86 -21.15
CA THR A 34 -17.56 11.69 -21.00
C THR A 34 -18.18 12.03 -22.34
N VAL A 35 -17.41 11.94 -23.43
CA VAL A 35 -17.89 12.21 -24.79
C VAL A 35 -19.07 11.28 -25.14
N PRO A 36 -20.09 11.79 -25.86
CA PRO A 36 -21.18 10.97 -26.38
C PRO A 36 -20.64 9.92 -27.36
N VAL A 37 -20.90 8.66 -27.02
CA VAL A 37 -20.49 7.49 -27.80
C VAL A 37 -21.65 7.01 -28.66
N GLN A 38 -21.36 6.56 -29.88
CA GLN A 38 -22.35 6.04 -30.83
C GLN A 38 -22.03 4.59 -31.17
N GLY A 39 -23.09 3.78 -31.30
CA GLY A 39 -22.98 2.37 -31.63
C GLY A 39 -22.71 1.47 -30.41
N PRO A 40 -23.16 0.21 -30.46
CA PRO A 40 -23.11 -0.70 -29.31
C PRO A 40 -21.69 -0.99 -28.83
N VAL A 41 -20.73 -1.08 -29.75
CA VAL A 41 -19.32 -1.35 -29.43
C VAL A 41 -18.70 -0.20 -28.62
N MET A 42 -18.94 1.05 -29.02
CA MET A 42 -18.32 2.20 -28.35
C MET A 42 -18.97 2.49 -26.99
N VAL A 43 -20.27 2.20 -26.84
CA VAL A 43 -20.97 2.20 -25.54
C VAL A 43 -20.33 1.17 -24.61
N GLN A 44 -20.20 -0.09 -25.07
CA GLN A 44 -19.59 -1.15 -24.27
C GLN A 44 -18.14 -0.82 -23.89
N LEU A 45 -17.35 -0.27 -24.82
CA LEU A 45 -15.96 0.13 -24.53
C LEU A 45 -15.90 1.21 -23.45
N LYS A 46 -16.75 2.24 -23.55
CA LYS A 46 -16.86 3.30 -22.54
C LYS A 46 -17.18 2.72 -21.16
N ASP A 47 -18.15 1.83 -21.08
CA ASP A 47 -18.58 1.23 -19.81
C ASP A 47 -17.48 0.36 -19.20
N VAL A 48 -16.80 -0.44 -20.02
CA VAL A 48 -15.68 -1.29 -19.56
C VAL A 48 -14.52 -0.43 -19.05
N ILE A 49 -14.13 0.62 -19.78
CA ILE A 49 -13.03 1.50 -19.36
C ILE A 49 -13.41 2.28 -18.09
N ASN A 50 -14.59 2.87 -18.03
CA ASN A 50 -15.03 3.61 -16.84
C ASN A 50 -15.13 2.69 -15.61
N THR A 51 -15.63 1.47 -15.79
CA THR A 51 -15.66 0.46 -14.72
C THR A 51 -14.26 0.05 -14.27
N MET A 52 -13.32 -0.08 -15.21
CA MET A 52 -11.92 -0.35 -14.89
C MET A 52 -11.32 0.78 -14.04
N VAL A 53 -11.51 2.04 -14.45
CA VAL A 53 -11.06 3.23 -13.70
C VAL A 53 -11.64 3.23 -12.29
N ASP A 54 -12.95 2.98 -12.15
CA ASP A 54 -13.61 2.94 -10.83
C ASP A 54 -13.05 1.85 -9.92
N LYS A 55 -12.83 0.64 -10.46
CA LYS A 55 -12.27 -0.49 -9.70
C LYS A 55 -10.82 -0.21 -9.27
N LEU A 56 -10.01 0.33 -10.16
CA LEU A 56 -8.63 0.72 -9.85
C LEU A 56 -8.60 1.82 -8.78
N GLY A 57 -9.49 2.82 -8.89
CA GLY A 57 -9.57 3.92 -7.93
C GLY A 57 -9.89 3.44 -6.52
N ARG A 58 -10.89 2.56 -6.38
CA ARG A 58 -11.23 1.93 -5.08
C ARG A 58 -10.08 1.12 -4.51
N PHE A 59 -9.41 0.33 -5.35
CA PHE A 59 -8.27 -0.47 -4.91
C PHE A 59 -7.12 0.41 -4.40
N ALA A 60 -6.76 1.46 -5.14
CA ALA A 60 -5.70 2.39 -4.75
C ALA A 60 -6.01 3.08 -3.41
N GLN A 61 -7.26 3.47 -3.19
CA GLN A 61 -7.72 4.05 -1.92
C GLN A 61 -7.57 3.08 -0.75
N GLU A 62 -8.03 1.84 -0.90
CA GLU A 62 -7.92 0.82 0.16
C GLU A 62 -6.47 0.46 0.48
N VAL A 63 -5.61 0.32 -0.54
CA VAL A 63 -4.18 0.08 -0.33
C VAL A 63 -3.53 1.24 0.41
N THR A 64 -3.86 2.49 0.04
CA THR A 64 -3.32 3.67 0.71
C THR A 64 -3.78 3.73 2.16
N ARG A 65 -5.08 3.49 2.43
CA ARG A 65 -5.63 3.46 3.79
C ARG A 65 -4.91 2.44 4.67
N VAL A 66 -4.79 1.19 4.21
CA VAL A 66 -4.14 0.11 4.96
C VAL A 66 -2.67 0.40 5.19
N SER A 67 -1.99 0.98 4.19
CA SER A 67 -0.58 1.37 4.33
C SER A 67 -0.40 2.47 5.40
N VAL A 68 -1.30 3.44 5.49
CA VAL A 68 -1.27 4.49 6.52
C VAL A 68 -1.58 3.92 7.91
N GLU A 69 -2.62 3.09 8.04
CA GLU A 69 -3.02 2.48 9.33
C GLU A 69 -1.91 1.59 9.91
N VAL A 70 -1.27 0.78 9.06
CA VAL A 70 -0.20 -0.14 9.47
C VAL A 70 1.12 0.61 9.68
N GLY A 71 1.46 1.56 8.81
CA GLY A 71 2.76 2.23 8.82
C GLY A 71 2.89 3.42 9.76
N THR A 72 1.80 4.18 9.99
CA THR A 72 1.85 5.44 10.75
C THR A 72 1.17 5.31 12.12
N GLU A 73 0.08 4.55 12.19
CA GLU A 73 -0.75 4.49 13.40
C GLU A 73 -0.45 3.27 14.28
N GLY A 74 0.41 2.36 13.82
CA GLY A 74 0.71 1.12 14.54
C GLY A 74 -0.50 0.22 14.73
N ARG A 75 -1.56 0.40 13.91
CA ARG A 75 -2.80 -0.39 13.98
C ARG A 75 -2.64 -1.64 13.13
N PHE A 76 -1.91 -2.60 13.67
CA PHE A 76 -1.55 -3.85 13.00
C PHE A 76 -2.71 -4.88 12.85
N GLY A 77 -3.97 -4.46 13.05
CA GLY A 77 -5.17 -5.29 12.88
C GLY A 77 -6.03 -4.92 11.67
N GLY A 78 -5.70 -3.84 10.96
CA GLY A 78 -6.44 -3.39 9.78
C GLY A 78 -6.17 -4.31 8.58
N GLN A 79 -7.19 -5.03 8.11
CA GLN A 79 -7.10 -5.81 6.88
C GLN A 79 -7.56 -4.96 5.69
N ALA A 80 -6.81 -5.03 4.58
CA ALA A 80 -7.28 -4.60 3.28
C ALA A 80 -8.42 -5.52 2.86
N ILE A 81 -9.64 -4.99 2.84
CA ILE A 81 -10.83 -5.67 2.34
C ILE A 81 -11.29 -4.91 1.11
N VAL A 82 -10.83 -5.36 -0.05
CA VAL A 82 -11.30 -4.80 -1.33
C VAL A 82 -12.36 -5.74 -1.89
N PRO A 83 -13.65 -5.36 -1.91
CA PRO A 83 -14.69 -6.18 -2.52
C PRO A 83 -14.48 -6.25 -4.05
N GLU A 84 -14.80 -7.42 -4.62
CA GLU A 84 -14.84 -7.67 -6.08
C GLU A 84 -13.52 -7.65 -6.87
N VAL A 85 -12.34 -7.70 -6.24
CA VAL A 85 -11.05 -7.85 -6.94
C VAL A 85 -10.76 -9.29 -7.32
N ARG A 86 -10.25 -9.49 -8.55
CA ARG A 86 -9.83 -10.79 -9.11
C ARG A 86 -8.46 -10.66 -9.78
N GLY A 87 -7.76 -11.77 -9.96
CA GLY A 87 -6.42 -11.81 -10.58
C GLY A 87 -5.36 -11.12 -9.71
N THR A 88 -4.42 -10.42 -10.35
CA THR A 88 -3.27 -9.75 -9.70
C THR A 88 -3.68 -8.86 -8.53
N TRP A 89 -4.86 -8.24 -8.57
CA TRP A 89 -5.34 -7.35 -7.51
C TRP A 89 -5.71 -8.10 -6.21
N SER A 90 -6.24 -9.32 -6.34
CA SER A 90 -6.48 -10.19 -5.19
C SER A 90 -5.16 -10.62 -4.56
N GLU A 91 -4.17 -10.98 -5.38
CA GLU A 91 -2.83 -11.36 -4.90
C GLU A 91 -2.15 -10.22 -4.15
N LEU A 92 -2.19 -8.99 -4.66
CA LEU A 92 -1.64 -7.82 -3.97
C LEU A 92 -2.34 -7.54 -2.64
N THR A 93 -3.67 -7.71 -2.58
CA THR A 93 -4.43 -7.59 -1.33
C THR A 93 -3.96 -8.61 -0.29
N ILE A 94 -3.78 -9.86 -0.71
CA ILE A 94 -3.29 -10.94 0.15
C ILE A 94 -1.87 -10.66 0.65
N VAL A 95 -0.99 -10.16 -0.23
CA VAL A 95 0.40 -9.82 0.13
C VAL A 95 0.43 -8.70 1.16
N ILE A 96 -0.34 -7.62 0.97
CA ILE A 96 -0.40 -6.51 1.93
C ILE A 96 -0.93 -6.98 3.28
N ASN A 97 -1.98 -7.81 3.29
CA ASN A 97 -2.52 -8.36 4.52
C ASN A 97 -1.52 -9.27 5.26
N ARG A 98 -0.72 -10.05 4.53
CA ARG A 98 0.36 -10.85 5.11
C ARG A 98 1.47 -9.99 5.69
N LEU A 99 1.86 -8.92 5.00
CA LEU A 99 2.86 -7.97 5.50
C LEU A 99 2.38 -7.29 6.79
N ALA A 100 1.13 -6.83 6.82
CA ALA A 100 0.52 -6.27 8.01
C ALA A 100 0.53 -7.26 9.19
N ALA A 101 0.06 -8.49 8.97
CA ALA A 101 0.04 -9.55 9.99
C ALA A 101 1.45 -9.92 10.51
N ASN A 102 2.44 -9.96 9.62
CA ASN A 102 3.82 -10.24 10.01
C ASN A 102 4.40 -9.11 10.88
N LEU A 103 4.08 -7.86 10.58
CA LEU A 103 4.49 -6.71 11.40
C LEU A 103 3.79 -6.71 12.77
N THR A 104 2.50 -7.08 12.85
CA THR A 104 1.77 -7.29 14.12
C THR A 104 2.49 -8.29 15.02
N SER A 105 2.88 -9.43 14.43
CA SER A 105 3.52 -10.52 15.14
C SER A 105 4.89 -10.10 15.70
N GLN A 106 5.68 -9.37 14.91
CA GLN A 106 6.96 -8.84 15.38
C GLN A 106 6.79 -7.83 16.52
N ALA A 107 5.80 -6.95 16.43
CA ALA A 107 5.51 -5.97 17.49
C ALA A 107 5.10 -6.65 18.81
N SER A 108 4.23 -7.67 18.76
CA SER A 108 3.80 -8.39 19.96
C SER A 108 4.93 -9.21 20.61
N HIS A 109 5.87 -9.73 19.82
CA HIS A 109 7.07 -10.39 20.37
C HIS A 109 7.97 -9.42 21.16
N ILE A 110 8.10 -8.16 20.73
CA ILE A 110 8.87 -7.14 21.46
C ILE A 110 8.12 -6.71 22.73
N GLU A 111 6.81 -6.54 22.65
CA GLU A 111 5.97 -6.15 23.81
C GLU A 111 5.95 -7.24 24.89
N ALA A 112 5.79 -8.51 24.51
CA ALA A 112 5.88 -9.64 25.43
C ALA A 112 7.28 -9.76 26.07
N ALA A 113 8.34 -9.42 25.34
CA ALA A 113 9.70 -9.38 25.89
C ALA A 113 9.88 -8.26 26.92
N ALA A 114 9.21 -7.11 26.73
CA ALA A 114 9.22 -6.00 27.69
C ALA A 114 8.44 -6.34 28.98
N GLU A 115 7.30 -7.03 28.86
CA GLU A 115 6.46 -7.42 30.01
C GLU A 115 7.13 -8.50 30.88
N TYR A 116 8.00 -9.34 30.31
CA TYR A 116 8.79 -10.36 31.03
C TYR A 116 10.10 -9.85 31.67
N ALA A 117 10.50 -8.59 31.44
CA ALA A 117 11.73 -8.01 31.98
C ALA A 117 11.77 -7.68 33.50
N PRO A 118 10.67 -7.31 34.18
CA PRO A 118 10.77 -6.76 35.54
C PRO A 118 11.17 -7.80 36.60
N SER A 119 10.82 -9.07 36.41
CA SER A 119 11.14 -10.16 37.34
C SER A 119 12.57 -10.70 37.20
N ARG A 120 13.27 -10.43 36.09
CA ARG A 120 14.71 -10.74 35.95
C ARG A 120 15.62 -9.63 36.45
N LEU A 121 15.21 -8.36 36.35
CA LEU A 121 15.99 -7.22 36.83
C LEU A 121 15.93 -7.05 38.36
N ALA A 122 14.88 -7.54 39.03
CA ALA A 122 14.77 -7.52 40.50
C ALA A 122 15.83 -8.37 41.22
N GLY A 123 16.46 -9.32 40.53
CA GLY A 123 17.58 -10.14 41.04
C GLY A 123 18.97 -9.71 40.51
N CYS A 124 19.03 -8.77 39.57
CA CYS A 124 20.28 -8.24 39.06
C CYS A 124 20.86 -7.24 40.06
N ARG A 125 21.75 -7.72 40.93
CA ARG A 125 22.62 -6.84 41.71
C ARG A 125 23.59 -6.18 40.72
N PHE A 126 23.27 -4.97 40.26
CA PHE A 126 24.23 -4.15 39.53
C PHE A 126 25.41 -3.92 40.48
N PRO A 127 26.63 -4.38 40.13
CA PRO A 127 27.79 -4.09 40.96
C PRO A 127 27.99 -2.58 40.95
N SER A 128 27.76 -1.97 42.12
CA SER A 128 28.06 -0.57 42.37
C SER A 128 29.54 -0.35 42.08
N GLU A 129 29.82 0.61 41.20
CA GLU A 129 31.12 1.28 41.04
C GLU A 129 32.35 0.50 41.49
N THR A 130 33.00 -0.18 40.55
CA THR A 130 34.46 -0.38 40.62
C THR A 130 35.03 0.02 39.27
N ILE A 131 35.04 1.33 39.05
CA ILE A 131 35.94 1.96 38.11
C ILE A 131 37.31 2.00 38.82
N LEU A 132 38.31 1.42 38.15
CA LEU A 132 39.77 1.47 38.41
C LEU A 132 40.31 0.58 39.54
N GLU A 133 40.71 -0.65 39.17
CA GLU A 133 42.09 -1.13 39.36
C GLU A 133 42.23 -2.51 38.69
N THR A 134 42.28 -2.54 37.35
CA THR A 134 43.02 -3.62 36.68
C THR A 134 44.50 -3.25 36.76
N SER A 135 45.14 -3.68 37.84
CA SER A 135 46.58 -3.89 37.89
C SER A 135 46.95 -4.84 36.73
N LEU A 136 47.44 -4.26 35.63
CA LEU A 136 48.17 -4.98 34.59
C LEU A 136 49.62 -5.08 35.07
N PRO A 137 50.14 -6.27 35.42
CA PRO A 137 51.56 -6.40 35.68
C PRO A 137 52.29 -6.54 34.35
N GLY A 138 53.20 -5.61 34.06
CA GLY A 138 54.45 -5.97 33.40
C GLY A 138 54.69 -5.56 31.95
N VAL A 139 54.34 -4.34 31.53
CA VAL A 139 55.03 -3.72 30.38
C VAL A 139 55.32 -2.25 30.68
N PHE A 140 56.43 -1.99 31.36
CA PHE A 140 57.38 -0.90 31.08
C PHE A 140 58.60 -1.13 31.98
N ARG A 141 59.72 -1.55 31.36
CA ARG A 141 61.03 -1.69 32.01
C ARG A 141 61.72 -0.32 32.03
N ALA A 142 62.41 -0.03 33.13
CA ALA A 142 63.70 0.68 33.07
C ALA A 142 64.81 -0.34 32.75
#